data_AF-A0A0B2WQS5-F1
#
_entry.id   AF-A0A0B2WQS5-F1
#
_cell.length_a   1.000
_cell.length_b   1.000
_cell.length_c   1.000
_cell.angle_alpha   90.00
_cell.angle_beta   90.00
_cell.angle_gamma   90.00
#
_symmetry.space_group_name_H-M   'P 1'
#
loop_
_entity.id
_entity.type
_entity.pdbx_description
1 polymer ?
#
loop_
_entity_poly.entity_id
_entity_poly.type
_entity_poly.pdbx_seq_one_letter_code
_entity_poly.pdbx_strand_id
1 'polypeptide(L)'
;MEEMADRGDEPILFLPFPFTTKEVKQPPYKGSDPEWLAFMAVNKDQQVQKDIKFGLAEIIRRGVEKNPGYVRLLGGKDIKLKKLWLDILYPPAPPPKHYVSGIIIDDDGIFWGDRPIDPVAAGHLNMAIYPKAVALTVWTFVNSLCKQAAQDVAKALGFNTEPPQDTSWQTVAMDRMKEQGTIGSGGKQAVKVPVPTDKPVNIPVPAANGDVLGPSAGSDSNQLDPRIQGALHAASMTFAKNWQSVKQPPNRGCIRVDGLVELQGKNAVMVVYVFGWYDPKQKNYMAIQTGLKHLVQLKQRPAAG
;
A
#
# COMPACT_ATOMS: atom_id res chain seq x y z
N MET A 1 6.48 -18.26 40.38
CA MET A 1 7.92 -18.44 40.58
C MET A 1 8.52 -18.90 39.25
N GLU A 2 8.35 -18.09 38.20
CA GLU A 2 8.64 -18.43 36.79
C GLU A 2 9.23 -17.21 36.07
N GLU A 3 10.09 -16.46 36.77
CA GLU A 3 10.72 -15.24 36.24
C GLU A 3 12.23 -15.21 36.56
N MET A 4 12.89 -16.37 36.55
CA MET A 4 14.32 -16.51 36.87
C MET A 4 15.08 -17.51 35.98
N ALA A 5 14.73 -17.64 34.69
CA ALA A 5 15.46 -18.53 33.78
C ALA A 5 15.90 -17.89 32.44
N ASP A 6 15.68 -16.58 32.22
CA ASP A 6 15.91 -15.93 30.91
C ASP A 6 17.12 -14.99 30.89
N ARG A 7 18.08 -15.16 31.82
CA ARG A 7 19.29 -14.32 31.93
C ARG A 7 20.60 -15.08 31.78
N GLY A 8 20.55 -16.36 31.37
CA GLY A 8 21.70 -17.27 31.35
C GLY A 8 22.33 -17.52 29.98
N ASP A 9 21.54 -17.51 28.89
CA ASP A 9 21.98 -18.09 27.61
C ASP A 9 21.74 -17.14 26.43
N GLU A 10 22.16 -15.87 26.55
CA GLU A 10 22.26 -15.02 25.37
C GLU A 10 23.58 -15.34 24.65
N PRO A 11 23.54 -15.89 23.43
CA PRO A 11 24.75 -16.34 22.78
C PRO A 11 25.60 -15.16 22.33
N ILE A 12 26.92 -15.33 22.43
CA ILE A 12 27.92 -14.30 22.18
C ILE A 12 27.74 -13.69 20.79
N LEU A 13 27.46 -14.52 19.79
CA LEU A 13 27.21 -14.06 18.42
C LEU A 13 26.21 -14.94 17.69
N PHE A 14 25.27 -14.30 17.00
CA PHE A 14 24.35 -14.97 16.08
C PHE A 14 24.52 -14.43 14.66
N LEU A 15 24.84 -15.30 13.71
CA LEU A 15 24.98 -14.99 12.30
C LEU A 15 23.77 -15.53 11.54
N PRO A 16 22.79 -14.67 11.17
CA PRO A 16 21.59 -15.10 10.48
C PRO A 16 21.93 -15.57 9.06
N PHE A 17 21.35 -16.69 8.65
CA PHE A 17 21.50 -17.18 7.29
C PHE A 17 20.35 -16.67 6.41
N PRO A 18 20.63 -15.97 5.30
CA PRO A 18 19.58 -15.54 4.38
C PRO A 18 18.82 -16.76 3.85
N PHE A 19 17.57 -16.57 3.42
CA PHE A 19 16.68 -17.62 2.89
C PHE A 19 16.11 -18.64 3.91
N THR A 20 16.45 -18.53 5.19
CA THR A 20 15.97 -19.47 6.23
C THR A 20 14.86 -18.91 7.13
N THR A 21 14.28 -17.76 6.78
CA THR A 21 13.21 -17.15 7.57
C THR A 21 11.93 -17.99 7.49
N LYS A 22 11.40 -18.38 8.65
CA LYS A 22 10.19 -19.19 8.79
C LYS A 22 9.15 -18.43 9.59
N GLU A 23 7.93 -18.38 9.07
CA GLU A 23 6.77 -17.87 9.80
C GLU A 23 6.08 -19.04 10.52
N VAL A 24 6.06 -18.97 11.86
CA VAL A 24 5.47 -20.01 12.71
C VAL A 24 4.17 -19.49 13.30
N LYS A 25 3.06 -20.15 12.93
CA LYS A 25 1.74 -19.89 13.51
C LYS A 25 1.71 -20.35 14.95
N GLN A 26 1.26 -19.48 15.83
CA GLN A 26 1.13 -19.79 17.26
C GLN A 26 -0.19 -20.53 17.52
N PRO A 27 -0.24 -21.37 18.58
CA PRO A 27 -1.48 -22.03 18.98
C PRO A 27 -2.56 -21.01 19.40
N PRO A 28 -3.85 -21.38 19.34
CA PRO A 28 -4.93 -20.55 19.85
C PRO A 28 -4.75 -20.19 21.33
N TYR A 29 -5.35 -19.05 21.73
CA TYR A 29 -5.31 -18.60 23.11
C TYR A 29 -5.93 -19.62 24.07
N LYS A 30 -5.30 -19.80 25.22
CA LYS A 30 -5.86 -20.52 26.35
C LYS A 30 -6.72 -19.57 27.18
N GLY A 31 -7.75 -20.11 27.84
CA GLY A 31 -8.63 -19.31 28.71
C GLY A 31 -7.89 -18.62 29.87
N SER A 32 -6.75 -19.18 30.29
CA SER A 32 -5.88 -18.64 31.33
C SER A 32 -4.94 -17.53 30.84
N ASP A 33 -4.84 -17.31 29.52
CA ASP A 33 -3.89 -16.35 28.99
C ASP A 33 -4.31 -14.91 29.37
N PRO A 34 -3.36 -14.05 29.77
CA PRO A 34 -3.66 -12.67 30.16
C PRO A 34 -4.24 -11.85 29.00
N GLU A 35 -3.88 -12.18 27.76
CA GLU A 35 -4.44 -11.56 26.55
C GLU A 35 -5.92 -11.91 26.39
N TRP A 36 -6.30 -13.17 26.65
CA TRP A 36 -7.68 -13.62 26.57
C TRP A 36 -8.56 -12.98 27.65
N LEU A 37 -8.03 -12.86 28.86
CA LEU A 37 -8.71 -12.15 29.96
C LEU A 37 -8.96 -10.67 29.60
N ALA A 38 -7.99 -10.00 28.97
CA ALA A 38 -8.14 -8.64 28.49
C ALA A 38 -9.24 -8.52 27.41
N PHE A 39 -9.33 -9.46 26.48
CA PHE A 39 -10.39 -9.50 25.48
C PHE A 39 -11.77 -9.65 26.13
N MET A 40 -11.90 -10.53 27.12
CA MET A 40 -13.14 -10.70 27.86
C MET A 40 -13.53 -9.43 28.63
N ALA A 41 -12.56 -8.70 29.21
CA ALA A 41 -12.81 -7.44 29.87
C ALA A 41 -13.39 -6.40 28.89
N VAL A 42 -12.74 -6.21 27.73
CA VAL A 42 -13.23 -5.29 26.68
C VAL A 42 -14.60 -5.73 26.14
N ASN A 43 -14.85 -7.04 26.03
CA ASN A 43 -16.13 -7.56 25.54
C ASN A 43 -17.28 -7.33 26.54
N LYS A 44 -17.00 -7.27 27.85
CA LYS A 44 -18.02 -6.96 28.86
C LYS A 44 -18.38 -5.48 28.90
N ASP A 45 -17.39 -4.61 28.68
CA ASP A 45 -17.58 -3.16 28.80
C ASP A 45 -18.11 -2.52 27.50
N GLN A 46 -19.43 -2.31 27.45
CA GLN A 46 -20.07 -1.67 26.28
C GLN A 46 -19.59 -0.24 26.01
N GLN A 47 -19.22 0.53 27.04
CA GLN A 47 -18.71 1.89 26.86
C GLN A 47 -17.35 1.88 26.16
N VAL A 48 -16.44 0.99 26.59
CA VAL A 48 -15.13 0.80 25.95
C VAL A 48 -15.30 0.41 24.48
N GLN A 49 -16.24 -0.47 24.16
CA GLN A 49 -16.52 -0.83 22.76
C GLN A 49 -16.99 0.36 21.93
N LYS A 50 -17.87 1.21 22.48
CA LYS A 50 -18.33 2.42 21.79
C LYS A 50 -17.17 3.40 21.59
N ASP A 51 -16.33 3.59 22.60
CA ASP A 51 -15.16 4.47 22.54
C ASP A 51 -14.15 3.99 21.49
N ILE A 52 -13.89 2.68 21.42
CA ILE A 52 -13.03 2.08 20.39
C ILE A 52 -13.58 2.37 18.99
N LYS A 53 -14.87 2.08 18.76
CA LYS A 53 -15.54 2.30 17.46
C LYS A 53 -15.56 3.79 17.08
N PHE A 54 -15.90 4.66 18.01
CA PHE A 54 -15.95 6.10 17.78
C PHE A 54 -14.55 6.69 17.55
N GLY A 55 -13.54 6.21 18.29
CA GLY A 55 -12.15 6.60 18.11
C GLY A 55 -11.64 6.32 16.70
N LEU A 56 -11.95 5.14 16.14
CA LEU A 56 -11.62 4.83 14.74
C LEU A 56 -12.32 5.79 13.78
N ALA A 57 -13.63 5.99 13.95
CA ALA A 57 -14.42 6.86 13.09
C ALA A 57 -13.91 8.32 13.10
N GLU A 58 -13.50 8.83 14.27
CA GLU A 58 -12.89 10.15 14.41
C GLU A 58 -11.53 10.26 13.71
N ILE A 59 -10.66 9.25 13.81
CA ILE A 59 -9.39 9.24 13.08
C ILE A 59 -9.64 9.33 11.58
N ILE A 60 -10.64 8.61 11.08
CA ILE A 60 -11.03 8.62 9.67
C ILE A 60 -11.60 9.97 9.26
N ARG A 61 -12.51 10.56 10.05
CA ARG A 61 -13.03 11.91 9.82
C ARG A 61 -11.89 12.93 9.70
N ARG A 62 -10.96 12.93 10.66
CA ARG A 62 -9.77 13.80 10.65
C ARG A 62 -8.88 13.55 9.44
N GLY A 63 -8.70 12.30 9.03
CA GLY A 63 -7.92 11.94 7.84
C GLY A 63 -8.54 12.49 6.56
N VAL A 64 -9.87 12.45 6.44
CA VAL A 64 -10.60 13.00 5.31
C VAL A 64 -10.56 14.53 5.29
N GLU A 65 -10.68 15.19 6.44
CA GLU A 65 -10.58 16.65 6.58
C GLU A 65 -9.21 17.21 6.21
N LYS A 66 -8.15 16.41 6.41
CA LYS A 66 -6.78 16.78 6.02
C LYS A 66 -6.55 16.72 4.51
N ASN A 67 -7.32 15.91 3.77
CA ASN A 67 -7.13 15.75 2.32
C ASN A 67 -8.03 16.72 1.53
N PRO A 68 -7.44 17.73 0.84
CA PRO A 68 -8.22 18.74 0.12
C PRO A 68 -9.07 18.16 -1.03
N GLY A 69 -8.68 17.02 -1.60
CA GLY A 69 -9.45 16.34 -2.63
C GLY A 69 -10.82 15.86 -2.12
N TYR A 70 -10.85 15.17 -0.98
CA TYR A 70 -12.10 14.69 -0.40
C TYR A 70 -12.97 15.83 0.15
N VAL A 71 -12.36 16.87 0.74
CA VAL A 71 -13.07 18.06 1.21
C VAL A 71 -13.80 18.77 0.07
N ARG A 72 -13.18 18.88 -1.11
CA ARG A 72 -13.83 19.45 -2.30
C ARG A 72 -15.03 18.62 -2.76
N LEU A 73 -14.89 17.29 -2.78
CA LEU A 73 -15.96 16.37 -3.17
C LEU A 73 -17.14 16.38 -2.18
N LEU A 74 -16.86 16.46 -0.89
CA LEU A 74 -17.87 16.50 0.18
C LEU A 74 -18.53 17.88 0.35
N GLY A 75 -17.97 18.93 -0.27
CA GLY A 75 -18.56 20.26 -0.30
C GLY A 75 -18.22 21.14 0.91
N GLY A 76 -17.10 20.88 1.58
CA GLY A 76 -16.63 21.67 2.73
C GLY A 76 -15.91 20.85 3.78
N LYS A 77 -15.38 21.54 4.81
CA LYS A 77 -14.70 20.90 5.96
C LYS A 77 -15.66 20.38 7.02
N ASP A 78 -16.94 20.75 6.95
CA ASP A 78 -17.99 20.31 7.88
C ASP A 78 -18.44 18.88 7.56
N ILE A 79 -17.60 17.89 7.90
CA ILE A 79 -17.87 16.47 7.67
C ILE A 79 -18.41 15.86 8.97
N LYS A 80 -19.63 15.32 8.91
CA LYS A 80 -20.29 14.68 10.06
C LYS A 80 -20.22 13.16 9.96
N LEU A 81 -20.03 12.50 11.10
CA LEU A 81 -20.22 11.06 11.23
C LEU A 81 -21.70 10.74 11.31
N LYS A 82 -22.23 9.97 10.35
CA LYS A 82 -23.67 9.67 10.27
C LYS A 82 -24.00 8.25 10.70
N LYS A 83 -23.32 7.26 10.14
CA LYS A 83 -23.52 5.84 10.48
C LYS A 83 -22.19 5.14 10.69
N LEU A 84 -22.15 4.29 11.71
CA LEU A 84 -20.99 3.49 12.07
C LEU A 84 -21.43 2.03 12.12
N TRP A 85 -21.03 1.25 11.14
CA TRP A 85 -21.21 -0.20 11.12
C TRP A 85 -19.85 -0.85 11.37
N LEU A 86 -19.39 -0.78 12.63
CA LEU A 86 -18.09 -1.29 13.03
C LEU A 86 -18.27 -2.47 13.98
N ASP A 87 -17.55 -3.54 13.72
CA ASP A 87 -17.50 -4.75 14.53
C ASP A 87 -16.12 -4.90 15.17
N ILE A 88 -16.13 -5.43 16.39
CA ILE A 88 -14.91 -5.71 17.16
C ILE A 88 -14.72 -7.22 17.09
N LEU A 89 -13.62 -7.64 16.48
CA LEU A 89 -13.26 -9.03 16.28
C LEU A 89 -12.06 -9.37 17.17
N TYR A 90 -12.22 -10.39 18.01
CA TYR A 90 -11.15 -10.90 18.86
C TYR A 90 -10.41 -12.01 18.11
N PRO A 91 -9.11 -11.84 17.80
CA PRO A 91 -8.36 -12.86 17.10
C PRO A 91 -8.25 -14.14 17.95
N PRO A 92 -8.45 -15.34 17.37
CA PRO A 92 -8.43 -16.59 18.13
C PRO A 92 -7.01 -17.05 18.51
N ALA A 93 -5.99 -16.55 17.81
CA ALA A 93 -4.59 -16.89 18.04
C ALA A 93 -3.73 -15.62 17.95
N PRO A 94 -2.57 -15.58 18.65
CA PRO A 94 -1.66 -14.45 18.57
C PRO A 94 -1.00 -14.36 17.18
N PRO A 95 -0.48 -13.17 16.82
CA PRO A 95 0.20 -12.95 15.55
C PRO A 95 1.35 -13.95 15.33
N PRO A 96 1.61 -14.43 14.11
CA PRO A 96 2.70 -15.37 13.83
C PRO A 96 4.07 -14.83 14.27
N LYS A 97 4.92 -15.72 14.80
CA LYS A 97 6.32 -15.39 15.13
C LYS A 97 7.21 -15.72 13.95
N HIS A 98 8.20 -14.88 13.71
CA HIS A 98 9.18 -15.10 12.67
C HIS A 98 10.47 -15.61 13.31
N TYR A 99 11.03 -16.67 12.74
CA TYR A 99 12.32 -17.21 13.14
C TYR A 99 13.27 -17.16 11.96
N VAL A 100 14.55 -16.96 12.24
CA VAL A 100 15.62 -17.05 11.24
C VAL A 100 16.63 -18.09 11.73
N SER A 101 17.01 -19.01 10.86
CA SER A 101 18.07 -19.97 11.16
C SER A 101 19.43 -19.30 10.98
N GLY A 102 20.38 -19.66 11.81
CA GLY A 102 21.72 -19.10 11.73
C GLY A 102 22.72 -19.88 12.56
N ILE A 103 23.96 -19.43 12.46
CA ILE A 103 25.06 -19.96 13.26
C ILE A 103 25.06 -19.23 14.60
N ILE A 104 24.93 -19.97 15.68
CA ILE A 104 25.02 -19.50 17.06
C ILE A 104 26.43 -19.83 17.56
N ILE A 105 27.13 -18.84 18.09
CA ILE A 105 28.43 -19.01 18.72
C ILE A 105 28.26 -18.71 20.20
N ASP A 106 28.52 -19.73 21.00
CA ASP A 106 28.46 -19.74 22.46
C ASP A 106 29.83 -20.07 23.05
N ASP A 107 29.96 -19.97 24.38
CA ASP A 107 31.16 -20.37 25.10
C ASP A 107 31.51 -21.86 24.87
N ASP A 108 30.49 -22.69 24.62
CA ASP A 108 30.60 -24.14 24.40
C ASP A 108 30.86 -24.54 22.94
N GLY A 109 30.79 -23.60 21.98
CA GLY A 109 31.11 -23.86 20.57
C GLY A 109 30.17 -23.22 19.55
N ILE A 110 30.18 -23.79 18.34
CA ILE A 110 29.44 -23.29 17.17
C ILE A 110 28.27 -24.23 16.88
N PHE A 111 27.04 -23.72 16.91
CA PHE A 111 25.81 -24.47 16.73
C PHE A 111 24.96 -23.89 15.60
N TRP A 112 24.08 -24.71 15.03
CA TRP A 112 23.01 -24.24 14.15
C TRP A 112 21.72 -24.11 14.96
N GLY A 113 21.06 -22.96 14.91
CA GLY A 113 19.81 -22.76 15.63
C GLY A 113 18.92 -21.67 15.04
N ASP A 114 17.70 -21.61 15.57
CA ASP A 114 16.66 -20.69 15.11
C ASP A 114 16.46 -19.59 16.17
N ARG A 115 16.59 -18.32 15.77
CA ARG A 115 16.37 -17.15 16.64
C ARG A 115 15.08 -16.43 16.24
N PRO A 116 14.24 -16.00 17.21
CA PRO A 116 13.11 -15.13 16.90
C PRO A 116 13.63 -13.80 16.32
N ILE A 117 13.09 -13.40 15.18
CA ILE A 117 13.38 -12.13 14.54
C ILE A 117 12.14 -11.24 14.61
N ASP A 118 12.37 -9.94 14.73
CA ASP A 118 11.30 -8.95 14.61
C ASP A 118 10.60 -9.10 13.24
N PRO A 119 9.26 -9.13 13.19
CA PRO A 119 8.55 -9.32 11.93
C PRO A 119 8.80 -8.23 10.88
N VAL A 120 9.10 -6.99 11.29
CA VAL A 120 9.42 -5.90 10.34
C VAL A 120 10.79 -6.16 9.72
N ALA A 121 11.77 -6.55 10.54
CA ALA A 121 13.09 -6.96 10.06
C ALA A 121 13.00 -8.17 9.11
N ALA A 122 12.18 -9.17 9.44
CA ALA A 122 11.91 -10.32 8.58
C ALA A 122 11.30 -9.91 7.22
N GLY A 123 10.36 -8.96 7.23
CA GLY A 123 9.75 -8.42 6.02
C GLY A 123 10.75 -7.68 5.13
N HIS A 124 11.60 -6.83 5.71
CA HIS A 124 12.65 -6.12 4.96
C HIS A 124 13.68 -7.10 4.38
N LEU A 125 14.08 -8.10 5.16
CA LEU A 125 15.00 -9.14 4.73
C LEU A 125 14.42 -9.93 3.56
N ASN A 126 13.14 -10.32 3.63
CA ASN A 126 12.47 -10.99 2.53
C ASN A 126 12.39 -10.13 1.25
N MET A 127 12.14 -8.82 1.39
CA MET A 127 12.10 -7.88 0.26
C MET A 127 13.48 -7.69 -0.39
N ALA A 128 14.56 -7.68 0.41
CA ALA A 128 15.93 -7.57 -0.08
C ALA A 128 16.40 -8.85 -0.80
N ILE A 129 16.05 -10.01 -0.23
CA ILE A 129 16.48 -11.32 -0.72
C ILE A 129 15.67 -11.78 -1.94
N TYR A 130 14.35 -11.53 -1.94
CA TYR A 130 13.45 -11.89 -3.02
C TYR A 130 12.65 -10.67 -3.51
N PRO A 131 13.28 -9.77 -4.30
CA PRO A 131 12.61 -8.60 -4.83
C PRO A 131 11.68 -8.99 -6.00
N LYS A 132 10.57 -9.67 -5.69
CA LYS A 132 9.57 -10.15 -6.67
C LYS A 132 9.09 -9.05 -7.59
N ALA A 133 8.90 -7.84 -7.05
CA ALA A 133 8.53 -6.67 -7.84
C ALA A 133 9.57 -6.36 -8.93
N VAL A 134 10.87 -6.40 -8.61
CA VAL A 134 11.95 -6.15 -9.57
C VAL A 134 12.02 -7.24 -10.64
N ALA A 135 11.92 -8.51 -10.23
CA ALA A 135 11.90 -9.63 -11.17
C ALA A 135 10.73 -9.50 -12.16
N LEU A 136 9.53 -9.20 -11.66
CA LEU A 136 8.35 -8.97 -12.49
C LEU A 136 8.54 -7.76 -13.41
N THR A 137 9.18 -6.69 -12.96
CA THR A 137 9.37 -5.50 -13.81
C THR A 137 10.32 -5.77 -14.95
N VAL A 138 11.43 -6.46 -14.68
CA VAL A 138 12.38 -6.90 -15.70
C VAL A 138 11.66 -7.80 -16.71
N TRP A 139 10.89 -8.77 -16.22
CA TRP A 139 10.09 -9.65 -17.09
C TRP A 139 9.10 -8.86 -17.95
N THR A 140 8.36 -7.92 -17.38
CA THR A 140 7.39 -7.11 -18.13
C THR A 140 8.07 -6.20 -19.15
N PHE A 141 9.22 -5.63 -18.82
CA PHE A 141 10.02 -4.82 -19.73
C PHE A 141 10.43 -5.63 -20.95
N VAL A 142 11.11 -6.78 -20.73
CA VAL A 142 11.56 -7.67 -21.80
C VAL A 142 10.40 -8.17 -22.65
N ASN A 143 9.33 -8.65 -22.01
CA ASN A 143 8.16 -9.15 -22.70
C ASN A 143 7.47 -8.06 -23.54
N SER A 144 7.41 -6.82 -23.04
CA SER A 144 6.83 -5.70 -23.78
C SER A 144 7.66 -5.31 -25.01
N LEU A 145 9.00 -5.35 -24.90
CA LEU A 145 9.89 -5.14 -26.05
C LEU A 145 9.74 -6.24 -27.10
N CYS A 146 9.72 -7.51 -26.68
CA CYS A 146 9.53 -8.63 -27.60
C CYS A 146 8.17 -8.56 -28.32
N LYS A 147 7.09 -8.19 -27.61
CA LYS A 147 5.77 -8.01 -28.21
C LYS A 147 5.73 -6.85 -29.20
N GLN A 148 6.33 -5.71 -28.86
CA GLN A 148 6.42 -4.56 -29.76
C GLN A 148 7.24 -4.90 -31.01
N ALA A 149 8.38 -5.60 -30.86
CA ALA A 149 9.19 -6.05 -31.98
C ALA A 149 8.43 -7.02 -32.90
N ALA A 150 7.72 -7.99 -32.31
CA ALA A 150 6.89 -8.92 -33.08
C ALA A 150 5.75 -8.21 -33.83
N GLN A 151 5.09 -7.22 -33.21
CA GLN A 151 4.05 -6.41 -33.85
C GLN A 151 4.62 -5.55 -34.99
N ASP A 152 5.81 -4.99 -34.85
CA ASP A 152 6.46 -4.19 -35.89
C ASP A 152 6.87 -5.06 -37.09
N VAL A 153 7.38 -6.27 -36.84
CA VAL A 153 7.67 -7.26 -37.89
C VAL A 153 6.38 -7.72 -38.58
N ALA A 154 5.32 -7.99 -37.82
CA ALA A 154 4.03 -8.36 -38.39
C ALA A 154 3.45 -7.25 -39.28
N LYS A 155 3.51 -5.99 -38.84
CA LYS A 155 3.09 -4.82 -39.63
C LYS A 155 3.95 -4.64 -40.89
N ALA A 156 5.26 -4.80 -40.78
CA ALA A 156 6.19 -4.71 -41.92
C ALA A 156 5.96 -5.81 -42.96
N LEU A 157 5.51 -6.99 -42.53
CA LEU A 157 5.13 -8.11 -43.39
C LEU A 157 3.67 -8.01 -43.90
N GLY A 158 2.98 -6.90 -43.64
CA GLY A 158 1.63 -6.64 -44.15
C GLY A 158 0.50 -7.32 -43.36
N PHE A 159 0.80 -7.94 -42.21
CA PHE A 159 -0.23 -8.43 -41.30
C PHE A 159 -0.83 -7.23 -40.55
N ASN A 160 -2.05 -6.84 -40.93
CA ASN A 160 -2.83 -5.82 -40.23
C ASN A 160 -3.25 -6.38 -38.86
N THR A 161 -2.36 -6.30 -37.88
CA THR A 161 -2.69 -6.59 -36.49
C THR A 161 -3.29 -5.33 -35.91
N GLU A 162 -4.63 -5.27 -35.92
CA GLU A 162 -5.38 -4.31 -35.12
C GLU A 162 -4.86 -4.43 -33.67
N PRO A 163 -4.36 -3.34 -33.06
CA PRO A 163 -3.82 -3.44 -31.72
C PRO A 163 -4.94 -3.98 -30.82
N PRO A 164 -4.68 -5.01 -29.99
CA PRO A 164 -5.69 -5.44 -29.03
C PRO A 164 -6.01 -4.21 -28.19
N GLN A 165 -7.24 -3.71 -28.31
CA GLN A 165 -7.77 -2.72 -27.40
C GLN A 165 -7.89 -3.40 -26.04
N ASP A 166 -6.80 -3.41 -25.29
CA ASP A 166 -6.89 -3.51 -23.85
C ASP A 166 -7.64 -2.25 -23.42
N THR A 167 -8.95 -2.42 -23.26
CA THR A 167 -9.91 -1.45 -22.71
C THR A 167 -9.61 -1.25 -21.22
N SER A 168 -8.37 -0.91 -20.92
CA SER A 168 -8.02 -0.34 -19.63
C SER A 168 -8.66 1.04 -19.60
N TRP A 169 -9.37 1.36 -18.53
CA TRP A 169 -9.99 2.67 -18.30
C TRP A 169 -9.02 3.86 -18.46
N GLN A 170 -7.71 3.59 -18.47
CA GLN A 170 -6.63 4.55 -18.67
C GLN A 170 -6.55 5.05 -20.11
N THR A 171 -6.71 4.16 -21.10
CA THR A 171 -6.70 4.52 -22.53
C THR A 171 -7.90 5.42 -22.87
N VAL A 172 -9.07 5.07 -22.34
CA VAL A 172 -10.31 5.87 -22.47
C VAL A 172 -10.19 7.24 -21.80
N ALA A 173 -9.47 7.34 -20.68
CA ALA A 173 -9.23 8.61 -20.00
C ALA A 173 -8.26 9.52 -20.79
N MET A 174 -7.24 8.94 -21.44
CA MET A 174 -6.33 9.68 -22.31
C MET A 174 -6.98 10.14 -23.62
N ASP A 175 -7.83 9.30 -24.23
CA ASP A 175 -8.56 9.66 -25.45
C ASP A 175 -9.59 10.78 -25.18
N ARG A 176 -10.30 10.74 -24.04
CA ARG A 176 -11.19 11.86 -23.63
C ARG A 176 -10.46 13.18 -23.41
N MET A 177 -9.21 13.15 -22.94
CA MET A 177 -8.38 14.36 -22.81
C MET A 177 -7.93 14.88 -24.18
N LYS A 178 -7.68 13.99 -25.15
CA LYS A 178 -7.31 14.36 -26.52
C LYS A 178 -8.50 14.94 -27.29
N GLU A 179 -9.69 14.37 -27.16
CA GLU A 179 -10.90 14.86 -27.83
C GLU A 179 -11.36 16.23 -27.31
N GLN A 180 -11.08 16.58 -26.05
CA GLN A 180 -11.34 17.93 -25.51
C GLN A 180 -10.39 19.01 -26.06
N GLY A 181 -9.32 18.64 -26.78
CA GLY A 181 -8.33 19.57 -27.32
C GLY A 181 -8.59 20.06 -28.75
N THR A 182 -9.58 19.54 -29.48
CA THR A 182 -9.74 19.82 -30.91
C THR A 182 -11.19 19.98 -31.36
N ILE A 183 -11.94 20.96 -30.84
CA ILE A 183 -13.09 21.58 -31.55
C ILE A 183 -13.20 23.08 -31.21
N GLY A 184 -13.04 23.95 -32.21
CA GLY A 184 -13.85 25.17 -32.35
C GLY A 184 -13.24 26.51 -31.90
N SER A 185 -12.63 27.23 -32.84
CA SER A 185 -12.34 28.67 -32.77
C SER A 185 -13.62 29.51 -32.97
N GLY A 186 -13.83 30.54 -32.13
CA GLY A 186 -14.72 31.66 -32.45
C GLY A 186 -15.25 32.49 -31.28
N GLY A 187 -14.62 33.65 -30.99
CA GLY A 187 -15.30 34.83 -30.39
C GLY A 187 -14.77 35.43 -29.07
N LYS A 188 -13.92 36.47 -29.22
CA LYS A 188 -13.56 37.65 -28.37
C LYS A 188 -14.38 37.87 -27.05
N GLN A 189 -13.87 38.30 -25.89
CA GLN A 189 -12.86 39.32 -25.54
C GLN A 189 -12.18 39.11 -24.16
N ALA A 190 -11.03 39.78 -24.02
CA ALA A 190 -10.07 39.98 -22.92
C ALA A 190 -10.52 40.02 -21.45
N VAL A 191 -9.69 39.46 -20.55
CA VAL A 191 -9.04 40.13 -19.39
C VAL A 191 -7.69 39.45 -19.07
N LYS A 192 -6.75 40.25 -18.56
CA LYS A 192 -5.29 40.09 -18.39
C LYS A 192 -4.84 39.35 -17.10
N VAL A 193 -3.71 38.61 -17.20
CA VAL A 193 -2.60 38.37 -16.22
C VAL A 193 -2.79 37.26 -15.14
N PRO A 194 -1.74 36.54 -14.63
CA PRO A 194 -0.37 36.27 -15.12
C PRO A 194 -0.07 34.76 -15.31
N VAL A 195 1.03 34.49 -16.02
CA VAL A 195 1.76 33.22 -16.08
C VAL A 195 2.26 32.79 -14.69
N PRO A 196 2.15 31.50 -14.35
CA PRO A 196 3.22 30.79 -13.66
C PRO A 196 3.75 29.67 -14.55
N THR A 197 5.06 29.68 -14.73
CA THR A 197 5.89 28.69 -15.39
C THR A 197 5.83 27.38 -14.62
N ASP A 198 5.07 26.38 -15.10
CA ASP A 198 5.13 25.02 -14.58
C ASP A 198 5.86 24.10 -15.56
N LYS A 199 7.05 23.68 -15.13
CA LYS A 199 7.82 22.56 -15.67
C LYS A 199 7.00 21.27 -15.46
N PRO A 200 6.95 20.34 -16.42
CA PRO A 200 6.34 19.04 -16.20
C PRO A 200 7.10 18.28 -15.11
N VAL A 201 6.33 17.77 -14.15
CA VAL A 201 6.78 16.98 -13.00
C VAL A 201 7.54 15.75 -13.51
N ASN A 202 8.86 15.82 -13.40
CA ASN A 202 9.75 14.67 -13.52
C ASN A 202 9.58 13.81 -12.26
N ILE A 203 9.21 12.55 -12.43
CA ILE A 203 9.19 11.57 -11.35
C ILE A 203 10.64 11.38 -10.91
N PRO A 204 11.04 11.73 -9.67
CA PRO A 204 12.40 11.49 -9.22
C PRO A 204 12.55 9.99 -8.99
N VAL A 205 13.23 9.30 -9.90
CA VAL A 205 13.90 8.05 -9.57
C VAL A 205 14.97 8.42 -8.53
N PRO A 206 15.02 7.78 -7.34
CA PRO A 206 16.07 8.09 -6.39
C PRO A 206 17.41 7.68 -7.00
N ALA A 207 18.19 8.68 -7.40
CA ALA A 207 19.61 8.52 -7.68
C ALA A 207 20.29 8.24 -6.33
N ALA A 208 20.40 6.96 -5.98
CA ALA A 208 21.38 6.53 -5.01
C ALA A 208 22.74 6.57 -5.70
N ASN A 209 23.57 7.52 -5.29
CA ASN A 209 24.97 7.62 -5.69
C ASN A 209 25.67 6.27 -5.50
N GLY A 210 26.26 5.77 -6.58
CA GLY A 210 27.02 4.52 -6.60
C GLY A 210 27.51 4.21 -8.01
N ASP A 211 28.60 4.85 -8.40
CA ASP A 211 29.43 4.47 -9.54
C ASP A 211 29.79 2.98 -9.49
N VAL A 212 29.11 2.11 -10.24
CA VAL A 212 29.68 0.82 -10.67
C VAL A 212 29.06 0.38 -12.00
N LEU A 213 29.86 0.55 -13.07
CA LEU A 213 29.92 -0.20 -14.34
C LEU A 213 28.88 0.06 -15.46
N GLY A 214 29.28 0.92 -16.42
CA GLY A 214 28.87 0.88 -17.83
C GLY A 214 29.65 1.93 -18.64
N PRO A 215 30.29 1.60 -19.77
CA PRO A 215 31.17 2.54 -20.47
C PRO A 215 30.36 3.69 -21.06
N SER A 216 30.88 4.89 -20.84
CA SER A 216 30.46 6.15 -21.44
C SER A 216 30.37 6.05 -22.96
N ALA A 217 29.16 5.93 -23.50
CA ALA A 217 28.84 6.29 -24.87
C ALA A 217 28.36 7.75 -24.88
N GLY A 218 28.95 8.55 -25.77
CA GLY A 218 28.90 10.00 -25.78
C GLY A 218 27.50 10.64 -25.83
N SER A 219 27.49 11.88 -25.39
CA SER A 219 26.40 12.84 -25.49
C SER A 219 25.76 12.86 -26.88
N ASP A 220 24.52 12.35 -26.98
CA ASP A 220 23.45 12.80 -27.90
C ASP A 220 22.10 12.09 -27.57
N SER A 221 21.80 11.85 -26.29
CA SER A 221 20.73 10.94 -25.86
C SER A 221 19.61 11.63 -25.07
N ASN A 222 18.95 12.65 -25.65
CA ASN A 222 17.76 13.25 -25.00
C ASN A 222 16.42 12.83 -25.65
N GLN A 223 16.43 11.87 -26.57
CA GLN A 223 15.24 11.15 -26.99
C GLN A 223 15.49 9.65 -26.85
N LEU A 224 15.02 9.08 -25.74
CA LEU A 224 14.88 7.63 -25.62
C LEU A 224 13.92 7.15 -26.73
N ASP A 225 14.27 6.05 -27.40
CA ASP A 225 13.42 5.40 -28.41
C ASP A 225 11.99 5.22 -27.85
N PRO A 226 10.92 5.61 -28.58
CA PRO A 226 9.54 5.45 -28.13
C PRO A 226 9.19 4.02 -27.70
N ARG A 227 9.86 2.99 -28.24
CA ARG A 227 9.72 1.60 -27.81
C ARG A 227 10.20 1.39 -26.36
N ILE A 228 11.40 1.88 -26.07
CA ILE A 228 12.01 1.80 -24.74
C ILE A 228 11.16 2.59 -23.75
N GLN A 229 10.61 3.74 -24.14
CA GLN A 229 9.71 4.53 -23.29
C GLN A 229 8.42 3.76 -22.96
N GLY A 230 7.79 3.11 -23.95
CA GLY A 230 6.58 2.30 -23.73
C GLY A 230 6.84 1.10 -22.82
N ALA A 231 7.96 0.41 -23.01
CA ALA A 231 8.38 -0.71 -22.17
C ALA A 231 8.71 -0.26 -20.73
N LEU A 232 9.41 0.88 -20.58
CA LEU A 232 9.73 1.49 -19.29
C LEU A 232 8.46 1.89 -18.54
N HIS A 233 7.47 2.46 -19.23
CA HIS A 233 6.19 2.82 -18.64
C HIS A 233 5.38 1.58 -18.17
N ALA A 234 5.36 0.52 -18.97
CA ALA A 234 4.74 -0.75 -18.56
C ALA A 234 5.46 -1.36 -17.34
N ALA A 235 6.80 -1.31 -17.32
CA ALA A 235 7.61 -1.77 -16.21
C ALA A 235 7.39 -0.91 -14.95
N SER A 236 7.35 0.41 -15.04
CA SER A 236 7.15 1.29 -13.89
C SER A 236 5.78 1.11 -13.24
N MET A 237 4.72 0.94 -14.05
CA MET A 237 3.38 0.60 -13.53
C MET A 237 3.37 -0.77 -12.86
N THR A 238 4.08 -1.76 -13.42
CA THR A 238 4.23 -3.09 -12.82
C THR A 238 4.97 -3.00 -11.50
N PHE A 239 6.02 -2.17 -11.41
CA PHE A 239 6.78 -1.95 -10.18
C PHE A 239 5.87 -1.35 -9.11
N ALA A 240 5.21 -0.24 -9.41
CA ALA A 240 4.35 0.47 -8.47
C ALA A 240 3.19 -0.40 -7.98
N LYS A 241 2.64 -1.27 -8.85
CA LYS A 241 1.55 -2.19 -8.48
C LYS A 241 2.01 -3.33 -7.57
N ASN A 242 3.21 -3.88 -7.81
CA ASN A 242 3.71 -5.05 -7.10
C ASN A 242 4.62 -4.70 -5.91
N TRP A 243 5.09 -3.46 -5.83
CA TRP A 243 5.85 -2.97 -4.69
C TRP A 243 4.92 -2.80 -3.49
N GLN A 244 5.10 -3.66 -2.49
CA GLN A 244 4.35 -3.59 -1.24
C GLN A 244 5.32 -3.20 -0.13
N SER A 245 5.09 -2.05 0.49
CA SER A 245 5.82 -1.67 1.71
C SER A 245 5.56 -2.70 2.80
N VAL A 246 6.61 -3.04 3.56
CA VAL A 246 6.51 -3.96 4.69
C VAL A 246 5.54 -3.38 5.72
N LYS A 247 4.45 -4.10 5.96
CA LYS A 247 3.45 -3.72 6.96
C LYS A 247 3.86 -4.33 8.29
N GLN A 248 3.94 -3.51 9.33
CA GLN A 248 4.14 -4.01 10.68
C GLN A 248 2.92 -4.87 11.07
N PRO A 249 3.11 -6.14 11.45
CA PRO A 249 2.01 -6.94 11.96
C PRO A 249 1.53 -6.38 13.31
N PRO A 250 0.28 -6.67 13.71
CA PRO A 250 -0.21 -6.25 15.02
C PRO A 250 0.63 -6.85 16.14
N ASN A 251 0.76 -6.11 17.24
CA ASN A 251 1.32 -6.65 18.47
C ASN A 251 0.37 -7.70 19.10
N ARG A 252 0.94 -8.52 19.97
CA ARG A 252 0.17 -9.45 20.80
C ARG A 252 -0.87 -8.71 21.64
N GLY A 253 -2.05 -9.30 21.82
CA GLY A 253 -3.15 -8.69 22.56
C GLY A 253 -3.89 -7.56 21.83
N CYS A 254 -3.62 -7.34 20.54
CA CYS A 254 -4.40 -6.39 19.74
C CYS A 254 -5.75 -6.97 19.34
N ILE A 255 -6.75 -6.11 19.29
CA ILE A 255 -8.12 -6.42 18.87
C ILE A 255 -8.32 -5.87 17.46
N ARG A 256 -9.00 -6.62 16.60
CA ARG A 256 -9.34 -6.18 15.25
C ARG A 256 -10.64 -5.39 15.29
N VAL A 257 -10.68 -4.25 14.60
CA VAL A 257 -11.89 -3.47 14.41
C VAL A 257 -12.06 -3.23 12.92
N ASP A 258 -13.16 -3.69 12.35
CA ASP A 258 -13.44 -3.48 10.92
C ASP A 258 -14.91 -3.25 10.63
N GLY A 259 -15.17 -2.63 9.47
CA GLY A 259 -16.51 -2.32 9.03
C GLY A 259 -16.58 -1.07 8.16
N LEU A 260 -17.72 -0.39 8.21
CA LEU A 260 -18.04 0.75 7.35
C LEU A 260 -18.31 2.01 8.20
N VAL A 261 -17.77 3.13 7.76
CA VAL A 261 -18.04 4.46 8.33
C VAL A 261 -18.66 5.34 7.25
N GLU A 262 -19.86 5.85 7.52
CA GLU A 262 -20.56 6.82 6.67
C GLU A 262 -20.25 8.24 7.15
N LEU A 263 -19.57 8.99 6.29
CA LEU A 263 -19.26 10.40 6.44
C LEU A 263 -20.21 11.21 5.56
N GLN A 264 -20.90 12.18 6.15
CA GLN A 264 -21.79 13.08 5.45
C GLN A 264 -21.14 14.47 5.35
N GLY A 265 -20.93 14.92 4.11
CA GLY A 265 -20.63 16.30 3.80
C GLY A 265 -21.88 17.08 3.36
N LYS A 266 -21.67 18.32 2.94
CA LYS A 266 -22.71 19.22 2.42
C LYS A 266 -23.26 18.77 1.06
N ASN A 267 -22.40 18.25 0.19
CA ASN A 267 -22.73 17.93 -1.20
C ASN A 267 -22.79 16.43 -1.48
N ALA A 268 -22.11 15.62 -0.67
CA ALA A 268 -22.00 14.17 -0.89
C ALA A 268 -21.92 13.41 0.43
N VAL A 269 -22.26 12.12 0.35
CA VAL A 269 -22.08 11.11 1.39
C VAL A 269 -21.00 10.15 0.91
N MET A 270 -20.04 9.88 1.78
CA MET A 270 -18.93 8.98 1.52
C MET A 270 -18.98 7.82 2.49
N VAL A 271 -18.90 6.60 1.98
CA VAL A 271 -18.79 5.39 2.80
C VAL A 271 -17.40 4.81 2.63
N VAL A 272 -16.71 4.65 3.74
CA VAL A 272 -15.32 4.17 3.80
C VAL A 272 -15.32 2.82 4.51
N TYR A 273 -14.74 1.80 3.87
CA TYR A 273 -14.35 0.57 4.55
C TYR A 273 -13.09 0.82 5.35
N VAL A 274 -13.14 0.46 6.62
CA VAL A 274 -12.06 0.70 7.57
C VAL A 274 -11.71 -0.62 8.24
N PHE A 275 -10.43 -0.81 8.45
CA PHE A 275 -9.87 -1.95 9.14
C PHE A 275 -8.71 -1.46 10.00
N GLY A 276 -8.68 -1.82 11.28
CA GLY A 276 -7.60 -1.41 12.16
C GLY A 276 -7.33 -2.39 13.29
N TRP A 277 -6.11 -2.31 13.81
CA TRP A 277 -5.68 -3.04 15.00
C TRP A 277 -5.59 -2.09 16.18
N TYR A 278 -6.37 -2.37 17.21
CA TYR A 278 -6.43 -1.58 18.44
C TYR A 278 -5.68 -2.30 19.56
N ASP A 279 -4.73 -1.61 20.21
CA ASP A 279 -4.05 -2.12 21.39
C ASP A 279 -4.80 -1.65 22.65
N PRO A 280 -5.46 -2.55 23.40
CA PRO A 280 -6.19 -2.18 24.62
C PRO A 280 -5.28 -1.74 25.77
N LYS A 281 -3.99 -2.11 25.77
CA LYS A 281 -3.02 -1.67 26.80
C LYS A 281 -2.61 -0.23 26.58
N GLN A 282 -2.30 0.14 25.33
CA GLN A 282 -1.90 1.48 24.95
C GLN A 282 -3.09 2.42 24.65
N LYS A 283 -4.30 1.86 24.57
CA LYS A 283 -5.54 2.56 24.18
C LYS A 283 -5.43 3.30 22.84
N ASN A 284 -4.65 2.77 21.91
CA ASN A 284 -4.38 3.40 20.63
C ASN A 284 -4.45 2.41 19.45
N TYR A 285 -4.69 2.93 18.25
CA TYR A 285 -4.64 2.16 17.02
C TYR A 285 -3.20 2.08 16.51
N MET A 286 -2.72 0.85 16.29
CA MET A 286 -1.38 0.60 15.75
C MET A 286 -1.32 0.79 14.24
N ALA A 287 -2.31 0.25 13.54
CA ALA A 287 -2.40 0.29 12.10
C ALA A 287 -3.86 0.46 11.68
N ILE A 288 -4.08 1.33 10.70
CA ILE A 288 -5.40 1.59 10.12
C ILE A 288 -5.25 1.52 8.60
N GLN A 289 -6.11 0.73 7.97
CA GLN A 289 -6.24 0.64 6.53
C GLN A 289 -7.64 1.12 6.14
N THR A 290 -7.70 1.88 5.06
CA THR A 290 -8.94 2.48 4.58
C THR A 290 -9.11 2.17 3.11
N GLY A 291 -10.36 1.98 2.70
CA GLY A 291 -10.75 1.81 1.31
C GLY A 291 -12.03 2.58 1.05
N LEU A 292 -12.03 3.44 0.03
CA LEU A 292 -13.25 4.11 -0.41
C LEU A 292 -14.20 3.05 -0.98
N LYS A 293 -15.40 2.91 -0.39
CA LYS A 293 -16.40 1.97 -0.89
C LYS A 293 -17.32 2.63 -1.92
N HIS A 294 -17.89 3.78 -1.59
CA HIS A 294 -18.64 4.60 -2.55
C HIS A 294 -18.73 6.05 -2.10
N LEU A 295 -18.95 6.92 -3.07
CA LEU A 295 -19.19 8.34 -2.91
C LEU A 295 -20.45 8.71 -3.69
N VAL A 296 -21.48 9.21 -3.00
CA VAL A 296 -22.78 9.52 -3.58
C VAL A 296 -23.08 11.00 -3.37
N GLN A 297 -23.32 11.74 -4.46
CA GLN A 297 -23.76 13.13 -4.38
C GLN A 297 -25.20 13.20 -3.86
N LEU A 298 -25.47 14.12 -2.94
CA LEU A 298 -26.79 14.30 -2.35
C LEU A 298 -27.81 14.86 -3.36
N LYS A 299 -27.35 15.67 -4.31
CA LYS A 299 -28.17 16.18 -5.42
C LYS A 299 -27.81 15.44 -6.70
N GLN A 300 -28.52 14.36 -6.99
CA GLN A 300 -28.45 13.70 -8.29
C GLN A 300 -29.47 14.33 -9.22
N ARG A 301 -29.02 14.79 -10.39
CA ARG A 301 -29.92 15.19 -11.49
C ARG A 301 -30.08 14.00 -12.43
N PRO A 302 -31.28 13.78 -13.02
CA PRO A 302 -31.44 12.77 -14.04
C PRO A 302 -30.46 13.02 -15.19
N ALA A 303 -29.97 11.95 -15.81
CA ALA A 303 -29.23 12.08 -17.07
C ALA A 303 -30.15 12.75 -18.09
N ALA A 304 -29.66 13.78 -18.79
CA ALA A 304 -30.42 14.43 -19.84
C ALA A 304 -30.80 13.38 -20.88
N GLY A 305 -32.11 13.23 -21.11
CA GLY A 305 -32.66 12.39 -22.18
C GLY A 305 -32.60 13.09 -23.53
#